data_AF-A0A5D0RRJ3-F1
#
_entry.id   AF-A0A5D0RRJ3-F1
#
_cell.length_a   1.000
_cell.length_b   1.000
_cell.length_c   1.000
_cell.angle_alpha   90.00
_cell.angle_beta   90.00
_cell.angle_gamma   90.00
#
_symmetry.space_group_name_H-M   'P 1'
#
loop_
_entity.id
_entity.type
_entity.pdbx_description
1 polymer ?
#
loop_
_entity_poly.entity_id
_entity_poly.type
_entity_poly.pdbx_seq_one_letter_code
_entity_poly.pdbx_strand_id
1 'polypeptide(L)'
;MNMKYGENELGKIEISDTVIKDVAIHAYMEFNGLDTKNQKKKKESKGKIEVETDEGEEGINAIKITVNTRVKYGESIPEYCRQLQKKIKEDVENFSGIKVDEVFVRVSDIFEEVVEEQEPSEEEETEE
;
A
#
# COMPACT_ATOMS: atom_id res chain seq x y z
N MET A 1 10.05 16.88 -44.44
CA MET A 1 11.09 17.11 -43.41
C MET A 1 10.71 16.25 -42.22
N ASN A 2 11.25 15.03 -42.13
CA ASN A 2 10.95 14.10 -41.05
C ASN A 2 11.78 14.51 -39.83
N MET A 3 11.12 15.14 -38.86
CA MET A 3 11.73 15.50 -37.60
C MET A 3 11.86 14.23 -36.76
N LYS A 4 13.06 13.63 -36.78
CA LYS A 4 13.46 12.65 -35.77
C LYS A 4 13.61 13.39 -34.46
N TYR A 5 12.74 13.11 -33.50
CA TYR A 5 12.96 13.49 -32.11
C TYR A 5 14.18 12.71 -31.63
N GLY A 6 15.30 13.42 -31.50
CA GLY A 6 16.48 12.90 -30.81
C GLY A 6 16.09 12.53 -29.39
N GLU A 7 16.65 11.42 -28.93
CA GLU A 7 16.65 11.00 -27.53
C GLU A 7 17.07 12.21 -26.69
N ASN A 8 16.08 12.83 -26.05
CA ASN A 8 16.37 13.85 -25.07
C ASN A 8 16.97 13.11 -23.87
N GLU A 9 18.21 13.46 -23.53
CA GLU A 9 18.86 13.22 -22.24
C GLU A 9 18.13 13.97 -21.09
N LEU A 10 16.80 13.99 -21.12
CA LEU A 10 15.96 14.41 -20.02
C LEU A 10 16.19 13.39 -18.90
N GLY A 11 16.83 13.86 -17.84
CA GLY A 11 17.30 13.06 -16.72
C GLY A 11 16.32 11.94 -16.34
N LYS A 12 16.88 10.75 -16.10
CA LYS A 12 16.13 9.60 -15.60
C LYS A 12 15.34 10.02 -14.35
N ILE A 13 14.02 9.93 -14.41
CA ILE A 13 13.16 10.13 -13.24
C ILE A 13 13.22 8.82 -12.46
N GLU A 14 14.02 8.80 -11.40
CA GLU A 14 14.16 7.65 -10.51
C GLU A 14 13.30 7.86 -9.26
N ILE A 15 12.42 6.90 -8.97
CA ILE A 15 11.62 6.87 -7.75
C ILE A 15 12.48 6.26 -6.64
N SER A 16 12.63 6.94 -5.51
CA SER A 16 13.37 6.37 -4.37
C SER A 16 12.61 5.22 -3.70
N ASP A 17 13.35 4.26 -3.14
CA ASP A 17 12.82 3.14 -2.36
C ASP A 17 11.84 3.57 -1.25
N THR A 18 12.14 4.71 -0.59
CA THR A 18 11.27 5.30 0.43
C THR A 18 9.87 5.60 -0.09
N VAL A 19 9.74 6.08 -1.32
CA VAL A 19 8.45 6.43 -1.92
C VAL A 19 7.67 5.16 -2.25
N ILE A 20 8.34 4.13 -2.75
CA ILE A 20 7.73 2.81 -3.02
C ILE A 20 7.16 2.23 -1.71
N LYS A 21 7.91 2.32 -0.62
CA LYS A 21 7.45 1.93 0.72
C LYS A 21 6.23 2.72 1.16
N ASP A 22 6.24 4.04 1.02
CA ASP A 22 5.09 4.88 1.41
C ASP A 22 3.84 4.58 0.57
N VAL A 23 3.97 4.29 -0.72
CA VAL A 23 2.86 3.87 -1.59
C VAL A 23 2.32 2.51 -1.16
N ALA A 24 3.18 1.52 -0.90
CA ALA A 24 2.76 0.20 -0.44
C ALA A 24 2.02 0.28 0.91
N ILE A 25 2.50 1.12 1.83
CA ILE A 25 1.82 1.40 3.11
C ILE A 25 0.46 2.06 2.87
N HIS A 26 0.39 3.02 1.96
CA HIS A 26 -0.86 3.70 1.63
C HIS A 26 -1.90 2.74 1.06
N ALA A 27 -1.51 1.92 0.07
CA ALA A 27 -2.37 0.91 -0.55
C ALA A 27 -2.90 -0.10 0.49
N TYR A 28 -2.04 -0.56 1.40
CA TYR A 28 -2.43 -1.45 2.48
C TYR A 28 -3.42 -0.80 3.46
N MET A 29 -3.16 0.45 3.87
CA MET A 29 -4.05 1.17 4.79
C MET A 29 -5.43 1.41 4.15
N GLU A 30 -5.46 1.78 2.88
CA GLU A 30 -6.70 1.96 2.12
C GLU A 30 -7.50 0.66 2.03
N PHE A 31 -6.83 -0.46 1.71
CA PHE A 31 -7.49 -1.77 1.62
C PHE A 31 -8.09 -2.22 2.95
N ASN A 32 -7.38 -2.00 4.06
CA ASN A 32 -7.84 -2.37 5.40
C ASN A 32 -8.82 -1.33 6.01
N GLY A 33 -9.20 -0.28 5.28
CA GLY A 33 -10.07 0.78 5.79
C GLY A 33 -9.47 1.53 6.99
N LEU A 34 -8.14 1.53 7.12
CA LEU A 34 -7.45 2.20 8.22
C LEU A 34 -7.35 3.70 7.92
N ASP A 35 -7.62 4.53 8.94
CA ASP A 35 -7.46 5.97 8.81
C ASP A 35 -6.00 6.32 8.43
N THR A 36 -5.83 6.79 7.19
CA THR A 36 -4.53 7.11 6.58
C THR A 36 -3.90 8.37 7.18
N LYS A 37 -4.68 9.17 7.93
CA LYS A 37 -4.23 10.39 8.60
C LYS A 37 -3.70 10.12 10.02
N ASN A 38 -4.05 8.97 10.60
CA ASN A 38 -3.58 8.59 11.92
C ASN A 38 -2.12 8.09 11.88
N GLN A 39 -1.19 8.94 12.35
CA GLN A 39 0.24 8.63 12.38
C GLN A 39 0.60 7.39 13.21
N LYS A 40 -0.20 7.07 14.25
CA LYS A 40 0.02 5.88 15.09
C LYS A 40 -0.21 4.61 14.28
N LYS A 41 -1.33 4.55 13.54
CA LYS A 41 -1.66 3.44 12.64
C LYS A 41 -0.66 3.32 11.48
N LYS A 42 -0.17 4.45 10.93
CA LYS A 42 0.89 4.44 9.91
C LYS A 42 2.20 3.83 10.43
N LYS A 43 2.57 4.10 11.69
CA LYS A 43 3.78 3.52 12.30
C LYS A 43 3.65 2.02 12.58
N GLU A 44 2.45 1.55 12.95
CA GLU A 44 2.17 0.11 13.09
C GLU A 44 2.18 -0.61 11.74
N SER A 45 1.61 0.00 10.69
CA SER A 45 1.63 -0.55 9.33
C SER A 45 3.03 -0.58 8.72
N LYS A 46 3.93 0.35 9.09
CA LYS A 46 5.35 0.32 8.71
C LYS A 46 6.08 -0.94 9.18
N GLY A 47 5.74 -1.46 10.36
CA GLY A 47 6.31 -2.71 10.87
C GLY A 47 5.73 -3.97 10.22
N LYS A 48 4.64 -3.83 9.46
CA LYS A 48 3.92 -4.92 8.81
C LYS A 48 4.31 -5.09 7.34
N ILE A 49 4.88 -4.07 6.72
CA ILE A 49 5.17 -4.05 5.29
C ILE A 49 6.67 -3.92 5.11
N GLU A 50 7.25 -4.92 4.47
CA GLU A 50 8.65 -4.95 4.08
C GLU A 50 8.71 -4.87 2.55
N VAL A 51 9.54 -3.97 2.04
CA VAL A 51 9.77 -3.81 0.60
C VAL A 51 11.25 -3.99 0.38
N GLU A 52 11.57 -4.97 -0.47
CA GLU A 52 12.90 -5.27 -0.96
C GLU A 52 12.96 -4.85 -2.43
N THR A 53 13.93 -4.01 -2.76
CA THR A 53 14.18 -3.55 -4.11
C THR A 53 15.56 -4.05 -4.54
N ASP A 54 15.63 -4.66 -5.72
CA ASP A 54 16.88 -5.12 -6.32
C ASP A 54 17.29 -4.09 -7.39
N GLU A 55 18.34 -3.32 -7.08
CA GLU A 55 18.90 -2.30 -7.96
C GLU A 55 19.91 -2.95 -8.92
N GLY A 56 19.56 -3.02 -10.21
CA GLY A 56 20.46 -3.45 -11.28
C GLY A 56 21.21 -2.29 -11.93
N GLU A 57 22.06 -2.59 -12.93
CA GLU A 57 22.88 -1.60 -13.65
C GLU A 57 22.05 -0.51 -14.39
N GLU A 58 20.75 -0.73 -14.62
CA GLU A 58 19.85 0.21 -15.31
C GLU A 58 18.75 0.82 -14.42
N GLY A 59 18.71 0.50 -13.12
CA GLY A 59 17.70 0.95 -12.16
C GLY A 59 17.05 -0.20 -11.37
N ILE A 60 15.90 0.07 -10.74
CA ILE A 60 15.14 -0.94 -9.98
C ILE A 60 14.58 -1.99 -10.94
N ASN A 61 15.13 -3.21 -10.86
CA ASN A 61 14.76 -4.32 -11.75
C ASN A 61 13.67 -5.22 -11.16
N ALA A 62 13.67 -5.40 -9.84
CA ALA A 62 12.70 -6.23 -9.15
C ALA A 62 12.27 -5.59 -7.83
N ILE A 63 10.96 -5.52 -7.62
CA ILE A 63 10.35 -5.11 -6.36
C ILE A 63 9.64 -6.33 -5.76
N LYS A 64 10.04 -6.68 -4.54
CA LYS A 64 9.39 -7.71 -3.72
C LYS A 64 8.75 -7.04 -2.53
N ILE A 65 7.46 -7.30 -2.34
CA ILE A 65 6.69 -6.70 -1.25
C ILE A 65 6.18 -7.81 -0.35
N THR A 66 6.55 -7.78 0.92
CA THR A 66 6.04 -8.70 1.94
C THR A 66 5.13 -7.94 2.88
N VAL A 67 3.89 -8.41 3.00
CA VAL A 67 2.86 -7.80 3.84
C VAL A 67 2.42 -8.77 4.91
N ASN A 68 2.51 -8.33 6.16
CA ASN A 68 2.02 -9.04 7.32
C ASN A 68 0.67 -8.46 7.75
N THR A 69 -0.39 -9.22 7.54
CA THR A 69 -1.76 -8.78 7.81
C THR A 69 -2.48 -9.74 8.76
N ARG A 70 -3.56 -9.23 9.34
CA ARG A 70 -4.54 -10.02 10.08
C ARG A 70 -5.85 -10.00 9.31
N VAL A 71 -6.51 -11.14 9.25
CA VAL A 71 -7.76 -11.30 8.47
C VAL A 71 -8.94 -11.28 9.42
N LYS A 72 -10.04 -10.66 8.99
CA LYS A 72 -11.28 -10.62 9.77
C LYS A 72 -11.93 -12.00 9.79
N TYR A 73 -12.45 -12.40 10.93
CA TYR A 73 -13.22 -13.63 11.05
C TYR A 73 -14.45 -13.58 10.13
N GLY A 74 -14.71 -14.67 9.42
CA GLY A 74 -15.78 -14.77 8.42
C GLY A 74 -15.37 -14.39 6.99
N GLU A 75 -14.13 -13.95 6.76
CA GLU A 75 -13.62 -13.66 5.42
C GLU A 75 -12.78 -14.80 4.86
N SER A 76 -12.92 -15.08 3.57
CA SER A 76 -12.13 -16.08 2.87
C SER A 76 -10.70 -15.58 2.70
N ILE A 77 -9.77 -16.07 3.53
CA ILE A 77 -8.32 -15.82 3.45
C ILE A 77 -7.79 -15.81 2.00
N PRO A 78 -8.04 -16.84 1.16
CA PRO A 78 -7.51 -16.83 -0.21
C PRO A 78 -8.08 -15.71 -1.09
N GLU A 79 -9.33 -15.30 -0.87
CA GLU A 79 -9.92 -14.18 -1.61
C GLU A 79 -9.37 -12.84 -1.11
N TYR A 80 -9.31 -12.65 0.20
CA TYR A 80 -8.72 -11.45 0.81
C TYR A 80 -7.26 -11.26 0.38
N CYS A 81 -6.44 -12.31 0.43
CA CYS A 81 -5.04 -12.25 -0.01
C CYS A 81 -4.94 -11.87 -1.49
N ARG A 82 -5.77 -12.44 -2.37
CA ARG A 82 -5.77 -12.10 -3.80
C ARG A 82 -6.14 -10.64 -4.03
N GLN A 83 -7.15 -10.14 -3.33
CA GLN A 83 -7.58 -8.75 -3.45
C GLN A 83 -6.49 -7.80 -2.96
N LEU A 84 -5.87 -8.09 -1.81
CA LEU A 84 -4.78 -7.30 -1.26
C LEU A 84 -3.55 -7.29 -2.19
N GLN A 85 -3.14 -8.46 -2.71
CA GLN A 85 -2.04 -8.57 -3.67
C GLN A 85 -2.30 -7.73 -4.91
N LYS A 86 -3.51 -7.84 -5.47
CA LYS A 86 -3.90 -7.08 -6.65
C LYS A 86 -3.87 -5.58 -6.39
N LYS A 87 -4.45 -5.14 -5.26
CA LYS A 87 -4.51 -3.73 -4.88
C LYS A 87 -3.12 -3.12 -4.70
N ILE A 88 -2.24 -3.79 -3.96
CA ILE A 88 -0.86 -3.32 -3.76
C ILE A 88 -0.10 -3.28 -5.07
N LYS A 89 -0.26 -4.31 -5.92
CA LYS A 89 0.39 -4.35 -7.24
C LYS A 89 -0.07 -3.18 -8.11
N GLU A 90 -1.39 -3.00 -8.25
CA GLU A 90 -1.96 -1.92 -9.05
C GLU A 90 -1.50 -0.55 -8.55
N ASP A 91 -1.56 -0.29 -7.24
CA ASP A 91 -1.16 1.01 -6.69
C ASP A 91 0.34 1.26 -6.87
N VAL A 92 1.21 0.30 -6.54
CA VAL A 92 2.66 0.48 -6.69
C VAL A 92 3.06 0.66 -8.16
N GLU A 93 2.50 -0.11 -9.09
CA GLU A 93 2.75 0.06 -10.53
C GLU A 93 2.24 1.41 -11.05
N ASN A 94 1.07 1.87 -10.59
CA ASN A 94 0.48 3.15 -11.00
C ASN A 94 1.27 4.36 -10.48
N PHE A 95 1.74 4.34 -9.23
CA PHE A 95 2.42 5.48 -8.61
C PHE A 95 3.93 5.52 -8.91
N SER A 96 4.58 4.35 -9.02
CA SER A 96 6.03 4.28 -9.28
C SER A 96 6.36 4.13 -10.77
N GLY A 97 5.45 3.62 -11.60
CA GLY A 97 5.74 3.28 -12.99
C GLY A 97 6.69 2.08 -13.15
N ILE A 98 7.03 1.39 -12.06
CA ILE A 98 7.91 0.22 -12.02
C ILE A 98 7.05 -1.03 -11.87
N LYS A 99 7.40 -2.11 -12.58
CA LYS A 99 6.69 -3.40 -12.46
C LYS A 99 7.01 -4.09 -11.15
N VAL A 100 5.97 -4.59 -10.49
CA VAL A 100 6.13 -5.42 -9.28
C VAL A 100 6.25 -6.88 -9.67
N ASP A 101 7.35 -7.51 -9.25
CA ASP A 101 7.65 -8.90 -9.57
C ASP A 101 6.79 -9.84 -8.73
N GLU A 102 6.85 -9.68 -7.40
CA GLU A 102 6.16 -10.56 -6.45
C GLU A 102 5.60 -9.78 -5.25
N VAL A 103 4.39 -10.17 -4.81
CA VAL A 103 3.75 -9.68 -3.59
C VAL A 103 3.40 -10.85 -2.68
N PHE A 104 4.09 -10.95 -1.56
CA PHE A 104 3.87 -11.95 -0.52
C PHE A 104 2.92 -11.40 0.55
N VAL A 105 1.84 -12.14 0.82
CA VAL A 105 0.92 -11.82 1.93
C VAL A 105 1.02 -12.91 2.98
N ARG A 106 1.47 -12.53 4.17
CA ARG A 106 1.54 -13.39 5.35
C ARG A 106 0.40 -13.06 6.29
N VAL A 107 -0.47 -14.05 6.50
CA VAL A 107 -1.54 -13.95 7.50
C VAL A 107 -1.01 -14.49 8.82
N SER A 108 -0.85 -13.60 9.81
CA SER A 108 -0.32 -13.99 11.12
C SER A 108 -1.42 -14.27 12.15
N ASP A 109 -2.60 -13.68 11.96
CA ASP A 109 -3.68 -13.71 12.95
C ASP A 109 -5.06 -13.60 12.30
N ILE A 110 -6.07 -14.07 13.02
CA ILE A 110 -7.48 -13.86 12.70
C ILE A 110 -8.13 -13.09 13.84
N PHE A 111 -8.81 -11.99 13.52
CA PHE A 111 -9.47 -11.18 14.55
C PHE A 111 -10.98 -11.11 14.28
N GLU A 112 -11.76 -11.18 15.34
CA GLU A 112 -13.17 -10.85 15.30
C GLU A 112 -13.30 -9.35 15.55
N GLU A 113 -13.99 -8.63 14.65
CA GLU A 113 -14.33 -7.24 14.92
C GLU A 113 -15.42 -7.24 15.99
N VAL A 114 -15.01 -7.03 17.24
CA VAL A 114 -15.93 -6.55 18.26
C VAL A 114 -16.40 -5.19 17.79
N VAL A 115 -17.62 -5.14 17.26
CA VAL A 115 -18.37 -3.91 17.05
C VAL A 115 -18.51 -3.23 18.40
N GLU A 116 -17.63 -2.27 18.70
CA GLU A 116 -17.91 -1.28 19.74
C GLU A 116 -19.11 -0.47 19.23
N GLU A 117 -20.26 -0.68 19.87
CA GLU A 117 -21.44 0.16 19.71
C GLU A 117 -21.01 1.61 19.97
N GLN A 118 -21.01 2.44 18.92
CA GLN A 118 -20.83 3.87 19.05
C GLN A 118 -22.06 4.40 19.79
N GLU A 119 -21.89 4.82 21.05
CA GLU A 119 -22.91 5.61 21.74
C GLU A 119 -23.19 6.87 20.90
N PRO A 120 -24.47 7.24 20.67
CA PRO A 120 -24.82 8.41 19.88
C PRO A 120 -24.28 9.66 20.57
N SER A 121 -23.45 10.43 19.86
CA SER A 121 -23.02 11.75 20.31
C SER A 121 -24.24 12.66 20.36
N GLU A 122 -24.62 13.09 21.57
CA GLU A 122 -25.66 14.08 21.82
C GLU A 122 -25.44 15.34 20.97
N GLU A 123 -26.53 15.76 20.32
CA GLU A 123 -26.68 17.05 19.66
C GLU A 123 -26.63 18.15 20.72
N GLU A 124 -25.60 19.01 20.71
CA GLU A 124 -25.70 20.31 21.40
C GLU A 124 -26.18 21.36 20.39
N GLU A 125 -27.49 21.61 20.44
CA GLU A 125 -28.08 22.89 20.08
C GLU A 125 -27.43 24.00 20.93
N THR A 126 -26.86 25.02 20.29
CA THR A 126 -26.77 26.34 20.91
C THR A 126 -27.15 27.40 19.88
N GLU A 127 -28.37 27.92 20.06
CA GLU A 127 -28.77 29.28 19.70
C GLU A 127 -27.69 30.30 20.12
N GLU A 128 -27.27 31.18 19.22
CA GLU A 128 -27.41 32.65 19.36
C GLU A 128 -27.24 33.35 18.00
#